data_AF-A0A8S2QLE4-F1
#
_entry.id   AF-A0A8S2QLE4-F1
#
_cell.length_a   1.000
_cell.length_b   1.000
_cell.length_c   1.000
_cell.angle_alpha   90.00
_cell.angle_beta   90.00
_cell.angle_gamma   90.00
#
_symmetry.space_group_name_H-M   'P 1'
#
loop_
_entity.id
_entity.type
_entity.pdbx_description
1 polymer ?
#
loop_
_entity_poly.entity_id
_entity_poly.type
_entity_poly.pdbx_seq_one_letter_code
_entity_poly.pdbx_strand_id
1 'polypeptide(L)'
;WGEDDSSDEIRDTITILLSTNESLDRQECESFLMTYKEKIKEMALMKTNDDQELFLNQNSGLISPTAVKCIRAFGIMIDLRGDFALVEHVARVVQLLENIVELGENEKNTMKCIQEFFKKMRDKSFQDQFQSKVKASYLWYDAQARQYDNDDHNQDKLNAEPEQNNKKTKVDEM
;
A
#
# COMPACT_ATOMS: atom_id res chain seq x y z
N TRP A 1 -19.60 -5.68 -7.04
CA TRP A 1 -18.28 -5.20 -7.42
C TRP A 1 -18.45 -4.32 -8.67
N GLY A 2 -18.93 -3.10 -8.47
CA GLY A 2 -19.18 -2.13 -9.54
C GLY A 2 -18.04 -1.11 -9.62
N GLU A 3 -17.95 -0.36 -10.72
CA GLU A 3 -16.92 0.67 -10.96
C GLU A 3 -16.74 1.68 -9.81
N ASP A 4 -17.79 1.88 -9.00
CA ASP A 4 -17.82 2.77 -7.83
C ASP A 4 -16.86 2.32 -6.71
N ASP A 5 -16.85 1.02 -6.38
CA ASP A 5 -15.99 0.42 -5.35
C ASP A 5 -14.50 0.51 -5.73
N SER A 6 -14.23 0.46 -7.03
CA SER A 6 -12.88 0.60 -7.57
C SER A 6 -12.32 2.02 -7.40
N SER A 7 -13.19 3.03 -7.55
CA SER A 7 -12.86 4.45 -7.39
C SER A 7 -12.63 4.80 -5.92
N ASP A 8 -13.44 4.25 -5.01
CA ASP A 8 -13.28 4.42 -3.57
C ASP A 8 -11.95 3.83 -3.09
N GLU A 9 -11.59 2.60 -3.51
CA GLU A 9 -10.28 2.00 -3.17
C GLU A 9 -9.09 2.88 -3.59
N ILE A 10 -9.13 3.47 -4.79
CA ILE A 10 -8.06 4.34 -5.27
C ILE A 10 -8.02 5.63 -4.45
N ARG A 11 -9.18 6.25 -4.19
CA ARG A 11 -9.28 7.46 -3.39
C ARG A 11 -8.71 7.25 -1.98
N ASP A 12 -9.12 6.19 -1.30
CA ASP A 12 -8.67 5.85 0.05
C ASP A 12 -7.16 5.61 0.07
N THR A 13 -6.64 4.87 -0.93
CA THR A 13 -5.21 4.63 -1.08
C THR A 13 -4.42 5.93 -1.22
N ILE A 14 -4.91 6.88 -2.01
CA ILE A 14 -4.26 8.18 -2.19
C ILE A 14 -4.31 9.01 -0.90
N THR A 15 -5.42 9.00 -0.17
CA THR A 15 -5.53 9.68 1.14
C THR A 15 -4.52 9.12 2.13
N ILE A 16 -4.39 7.80 2.22
CA ILE A 16 -3.41 7.13 3.06
C ILE A 16 -1.99 7.51 2.63
N LEU A 17 -1.67 7.44 1.34
CA LEU A 17 -0.36 7.82 0.83
C LEU A 17 0.02 9.25 1.25
N LEU A 18 -0.90 10.21 1.13
CA LEU A 18 -0.67 11.61 1.51
C LEU A 18 -0.51 11.81 3.02
N SER A 19 -1.05 10.91 3.84
CA SER A 19 -0.83 10.89 5.29
C SER A 19 0.52 10.28 5.69
N THR A 20 1.11 9.45 4.83
CA THR A 20 2.45 8.92 5.06
C THR A 20 3.52 9.98 4.76
N ASN A 21 4.68 9.88 5.39
CA ASN A 21 5.85 10.72 5.09
C ASN A 21 6.53 10.38 3.75
N GLU A 22 5.93 9.55 2.89
CA GLU A 22 6.49 9.22 1.58
C GLU A 22 6.23 10.36 0.59
N SER A 23 7.28 11.04 0.12
CA SER A 23 7.13 12.03 -0.96
C SER A 23 6.81 11.31 -2.27
N LEU A 24 5.61 11.54 -2.81
CA LEU A 24 5.17 11.04 -4.10
C LEU A 24 4.22 12.03 -4.79
N ASP A 25 4.22 12.06 -6.12
CA ASP A 25 3.22 12.78 -6.88
C ASP A 25 1.87 12.04 -6.83
N ARG A 26 0.86 12.71 -6.28
CA ARG A 26 -0.52 12.21 -6.17
C ARG A 26 -1.06 11.74 -7.52
N GLN A 27 -0.88 12.55 -8.56
CA GLN A 27 -1.44 12.30 -9.89
C GLN A 27 -0.74 11.12 -10.56
N GLU A 28 0.57 10.99 -10.34
CA GLU A 28 1.34 9.83 -10.80
C GLU A 28 0.82 8.54 -10.16
N CYS A 29 0.55 8.56 -8.85
CA CYS A 29 0.04 7.38 -8.15
C CYS A 29 -1.39 7.02 -8.51
N GLU A 30 -2.25 8.01 -8.66
CA GLU A 30 -3.64 7.81 -9.10
C GLU A 30 -3.68 7.17 -10.49
N SER A 31 -2.89 7.71 -11.42
CA SER A 31 -2.77 7.16 -12.79
C SER A 31 -2.20 5.73 -12.78
N PHE A 32 -1.22 5.47 -11.91
CA PHE A 32 -0.65 4.15 -11.73
C PHE A 32 -1.69 3.15 -11.22
N LEU A 33 -2.42 3.47 -10.14
CA LEU A 33 -3.41 2.57 -9.55
C LEU A 33 -4.60 2.33 -10.49
N MET A 34 -5.06 3.35 -11.23
CA MET A 34 -6.09 3.16 -12.26
C MET A 34 -5.66 2.15 -13.34
N THR A 35 -4.36 2.09 -13.65
CA THR A 35 -3.83 1.19 -14.68
C THR A 35 -3.53 -0.21 -14.15
N TYR A 36 -3.02 -0.30 -12.91
CA TYR A 36 -2.34 -1.49 -12.43
C TYR A 36 -2.98 -2.15 -11.21
N LYS A 37 -3.99 -1.56 -10.55
CA LYS A 37 -4.58 -2.13 -9.33
C LYS A 37 -5.06 -3.57 -9.50
N GLU A 38 -5.82 -3.86 -10.54
CA GLU A 38 -6.30 -5.24 -10.79
C GLU A 38 -5.14 -6.19 -11.10
N LYS A 39 -4.12 -5.72 -11.84
CA LYS A 39 -2.89 -6.49 -12.09
C LYS A 39 -2.10 -6.78 -10.81
N ILE A 40 -2.10 -5.87 -9.85
CA ILE A 40 -1.49 -6.08 -8.52
C ILE A 40 -2.25 -7.17 -7.76
N LYS A 41 -3.59 -7.11 -7.74
CA LYS A 41 -4.44 -8.15 -7.14
C LYS A 41 -4.23 -9.51 -7.82
N GLU A 42 -4.19 -9.55 -9.16
CA GLU A 42 -3.89 -10.76 -9.93
C GLU A 42 -2.54 -11.36 -9.53
N MET A 43 -1.48 -10.54 -9.48
CA MET A 43 -0.14 -10.97 -9.11
C MET A 43 -0.05 -11.47 -7.67
N ALA A 44 -0.75 -10.81 -6.74
CA ALA A 44 -0.80 -11.17 -5.33
C ALA A 44 -1.35 -12.60 -5.13
N LEU A 45 -2.28 -13.02 -6.00
CA LEU A 45 -2.90 -14.34 -5.97
C LEU A 45 -2.09 -15.44 -6.68
N MET A 46 -0.97 -15.09 -7.33
CA MET A 46 -0.12 -16.07 -8.02
C MET A 46 0.66 -16.94 -7.04
N LYS A 47 0.63 -18.25 -7.28
CA LYS A 47 1.19 -19.25 -6.35
C LYS A 47 2.65 -19.58 -6.63
N THR A 48 3.11 -19.47 -7.86
CA THR A 48 4.44 -19.91 -8.27
C THR A 48 5.33 -18.75 -8.67
N ASN A 49 6.64 -18.90 -8.43
CA ASN A 49 7.63 -17.92 -8.87
C ASN A 49 7.69 -17.83 -10.39
N ASP A 50 7.47 -18.94 -11.11
CA ASP A 50 7.51 -18.97 -12.58
C ASP A 50 6.36 -18.14 -13.18
N ASP A 51 5.15 -18.23 -12.60
CA ASP A 51 4.00 -17.41 -13.03
C ASP A 51 4.25 -15.93 -12.75
N GLN A 52 4.80 -15.60 -11.58
CA GLN A 52 5.14 -14.23 -11.20
C GLN A 52 6.24 -13.65 -12.09
N GLU A 53 7.24 -14.46 -12.46
CA GLU A 53 8.29 -14.07 -13.38
C GLU A 53 7.73 -13.77 -14.78
N LEU A 54 6.90 -14.67 -15.32
CA LEU A 54 6.25 -14.46 -16.61
C LEU A 54 5.37 -13.21 -16.61
N PHE A 55 4.59 -13.02 -15.54
CA PHE A 55 3.70 -11.88 -15.40
C PHE A 55 4.45 -10.55 -15.39
N LEU A 56 5.56 -10.46 -14.64
CA LEU A 56 6.37 -9.24 -14.61
C LEU A 56 7.12 -8.97 -15.91
N ASN A 57 7.56 -10.02 -16.61
CA ASN A 57 8.14 -9.86 -17.94
C ASN A 57 7.13 -9.25 -18.93
N GLN A 58 5.83 -9.55 -18.78
CA GLN A 58 4.76 -8.99 -19.60
C GLN A 58 4.28 -7.61 -19.12
N ASN A 59 4.46 -7.31 -17.83
CA ASN A 59 3.96 -6.10 -17.17
C ASN A 59 5.09 -5.32 -16.50
N SER A 60 6.21 -5.13 -17.20
CA SER A 60 7.42 -4.49 -16.64
C SER A 60 7.19 -3.05 -16.17
N GLY A 61 6.13 -2.38 -16.64
CA GLY A 61 5.68 -1.08 -16.13
C GLY A 61 5.25 -1.07 -14.66
N LEU A 62 5.05 -2.25 -14.05
CA LEU A 62 4.85 -2.40 -12.60
C LEU A 62 6.13 -2.17 -11.78
N ILE A 63 7.30 -2.16 -12.43
CA ILE A 63 8.59 -2.14 -11.75
C ILE A 63 9.15 -0.73 -11.79
N SER A 64 8.81 0.06 -10.78
CA SER A 64 9.38 1.39 -10.56
C SER A 64 9.37 1.76 -9.08
N PRO A 65 10.24 2.68 -8.63
CA PRO A 65 10.20 3.20 -7.26
C PRO A 65 8.83 3.80 -6.89
N THR A 66 8.18 4.49 -7.84
CA THR A 66 6.82 5.04 -7.67
C THR A 66 5.80 3.93 -7.43
N ALA A 67 5.84 2.87 -8.24
CA ALA A 67 4.93 1.73 -8.13
C ALA A 67 5.02 1.09 -6.74
N VAL A 68 6.23 0.87 -6.22
CA VAL A 68 6.45 0.27 -4.89
C VAL A 68 5.74 1.08 -3.79
N LYS A 69 5.88 2.41 -3.81
CA LYS A 69 5.24 3.32 -2.85
C LYS A 69 3.70 3.30 -2.96
N CYS A 70 3.18 3.35 -4.18
CA CYS A 70 1.73 3.25 -4.42
C CYS A 70 1.15 1.92 -3.93
N ILE A 71 1.85 0.81 -4.18
CA ILE A 71 1.38 -0.52 -3.76
C ILE A 71 1.49 -0.68 -2.23
N ARG A 72 2.47 -0.05 -1.58
CA ARG A 72 2.53 0.01 -0.11
C ARG A 72 1.33 0.72 0.49
N ALA A 73 0.98 1.91 -0.02
CA ALA A 73 -0.21 2.63 0.41
C ALA A 73 -1.49 1.79 0.19
N PHE A 74 -1.55 1.09 -0.95
CA PHE A 74 -2.65 0.17 -1.25
C PHE A 74 -2.71 -1.00 -0.24
N GLY A 75 -1.57 -1.53 0.19
CA GLY A 75 -1.49 -2.56 1.23
C GLY A 75 -2.03 -2.08 2.58
N ILE A 76 -1.71 -0.85 3.00
CA ILE A 76 -2.26 -0.23 4.22
C ILE A 76 -3.79 -0.08 4.09
N MET A 77 -4.28 0.37 2.94
CA MET A 77 -5.71 0.52 2.68
C MET A 77 -6.46 -0.82 2.82
N ILE A 78 -5.90 -1.89 2.27
CA ILE A 78 -6.47 -3.24 2.39
C ILE A 78 -6.49 -3.69 3.86
N ASP A 79 -5.45 -3.37 4.63
CA ASP A 79 -5.35 -3.71 6.06
C ASP A 79 -6.40 -2.97 6.89
N LEU A 80 -6.61 -1.67 6.64
CA LEU A 80 -7.70 -0.88 7.23
C LEU A 80 -9.09 -1.45 6.92
N ARG A 81 -9.28 -2.01 5.72
CA ARG A 81 -10.52 -2.68 5.34
C ARG A 81 -10.67 -4.09 5.94
N GLY A 82 -9.64 -4.62 6.61
CA GLY A 82 -9.66 -5.89 7.31
C GLY A 82 -9.47 -7.13 6.43
N ASP A 83 -9.03 -6.97 5.17
CA ASP A 83 -8.75 -8.11 4.27
C ASP A 83 -7.31 -8.63 4.47
N PHE A 84 -7.04 -9.16 5.67
CA PHE A 84 -5.69 -9.55 6.09
C PHE A 84 -5.05 -10.63 5.20
N ALA A 85 -5.85 -11.48 4.56
CA ALA A 85 -5.34 -12.49 3.64
C ALA A 85 -4.73 -11.84 2.38
N LEU A 86 -5.40 -10.81 1.85
CA LEU A 86 -4.89 -10.06 0.71
C LEU A 86 -3.69 -9.18 1.09
N VAL A 87 -3.67 -8.61 2.30
CA VAL A 87 -2.54 -7.78 2.79
C VAL A 87 -1.21 -8.55 2.75
N GLU A 88 -1.17 -9.79 3.24
CA GLU A 88 0.07 -10.60 3.22
C GLU A 88 0.56 -10.84 1.80
N HIS A 89 -0.37 -11.11 0.87
CA HIS A 89 -0.04 -11.31 -0.53
C HIS A 89 0.45 -10.01 -1.21
N VAL A 90 -0.15 -8.87 -0.90
CA VAL A 90 0.31 -7.55 -1.38
C VAL A 90 1.68 -7.20 -0.79
N ALA A 91 1.94 -7.50 0.48
CA ALA A 91 3.26 -7.34 1.10
C ALA A 91 4.34 -8.12 0.35
N ARG A 92 4.01 -9.34 -0.09
CA ARG A 92 4.89 -10.17 -0.92
C ARG A 92 5.18 -9.52 -2.27
N VAL A 93 4.16 -8.98 -2.95
CA VAL A 93 4.32 -8.26 -4.23
C VAL A 93 5.20 -7.02 -4.06
N VAL A 94 4.98 -6.23 -3.02
CA VAL A 94 5.80 -5.04 -2.71
C VAL A 94 7.26 -5.42 -2.54
N GLN A 95 7.55 -6.42 -1.70
CA GLN A 95 8.93 -6.85 -1.47
C GLN A 95 9.58 -7.40 -2.73
N LEU A 96 8.81 -8.11 -3.55
CA LEU A 96 9.30 -8.61 -4.83
C LEU A 96 9.71 -7.44 -5.74
N LEU A 97 8.84 -6.46 -5.92
CA LEU A 97 9.10 -5.29 -6.77
C LEU A 97 10.26 -4.44 -6.22
N GLU A 98 10.32 -4.23 -4.92
CA GLU A 98 11.38 -3.48 -4.24
C GLU A 98 12.75 -4.12 -4.47
N ASN A 99 12.88 -5.44 -4.30
CA ASN A 99 14.15 -6.12 -4.56
C ASN A 99 14.54 -6.05 -6.05
N ILE A 100 13.59 -6.08 -6.99
CA ILE A 100 13.90 -5.91 -8.42
C ILE A 100 14.34 -4.48 -8.73
N VAL A 101 13.70 -3.48 -8.13
CA VAL A 101 14.10 -2.06 -8.26
C VAL A 101 15.51 -1.85 -7.70
N GLU A 102 15.85 -2.44 -6.54
CA GLU A 102 17.19 -2.41 -5.94
C GLU A 102 18.26 -3.03 -6.86
N LEU A 103 17.93 -4.13 -7.56
CA LEU A 103 18.84 -4.70 -8.58
C LEU A 103 19.02 -3.73 -9.76
N GLY A 104 17.96 -3.01 -10.12
CA GLY A 104 17.92 -2.01 -11.18
C GLY A 104 18.83 -0.80 -10.96
N GLU A 105 19.18 -0.49 -9.71
CA GLU A 105 20.16 0.56 -9.40
C GLU A 105 21.56 0.23 -9.95
N ASN A 106 21.86 -1.06 -10.11
CA ASN A 106 23.14 -1.57 -10.60
C ASN A 106 23.10 -2.07 -12.05
N GLU A 107 21.92 -2.44 -12.57
CA GLU A 107 21.69 -2.94 -13.94
C GLU A 107 20.45 -2.27 -14.54
N LYS A 108 20.63 -1.44 -15.57
CA LYS A 108 19.53 -0.65 -16.16
C LYS A 108 18.52 -1.49 -16.95
N ASN A 109 18.77 -2.77 -17.15
CA ASN A 109 17.85 -3.67 -17.83
C ASN A 109 16.90 -4.37 -16.85
N THR A 110 15.66 -3.87 -16.77
CA THR A 110 14.59 -4.42 -15.94
C THR A 110 14.37 -5.92 -16.16
N MET A 111 14.42 -6.39 -17.42
CA MET A 111 14.19 -7.80 -17.74
C MET A 111 15.27 -8.70 -17.14
N LYS A 112 16.53 -8.25 -17.17
CA LYS A 112 17.60 -8.98 -16.48
C LYS A 112 17.43 -8.95 -14.97
N CYS A 113 17.01 -7.83 -14.39
CA CYS A 113 16.78 -7.71 -12.95
C CYS A 113 15.67 -8.66 -12.48
N ILE A 114 14.58 -8.79 -13.25
CA ILE A 114 13.53 -9.79 -13.02
C ILE A 114 14.15 -11.19 -12.99
N GLN A 115 14.86 -11.58 -14.04
CA GLN A 115 15.49 -12.91 -14.15
C GLN A 115 16.48 -13.18 -13.01
N GLU A 116 17.29 -12.20 -12.65
CA GLU A 116 18.25 -12.32 -11.54
C GLU A 116 17.55 -12.49 -10.20
N PHE A 117 16.49 -11.73 -9.94
CA PHE A 117 15.69 -11.88 -8.74
C PHE A 117 15.10 -13.29 -8.63
N PHE A 118 14.45 -13.77 -9.69
CA PHE A 118 13.82 -15.11 -9.66
C PHE A 118 14.84 -16.24 -9.65
N LYS A 119 16.04 -16.03 -10.22
CA LYS A 119 17.18 -16.93 -10.04
C LYS A 119 17.62 -16.99 -8.57
N LYS A 120 17.72 -15.85 -7.88
CA LYS A 120 18.03 -15.79 -6.43
C LYS A 120 16.93 -16.45 -5.60
N MET A 121 15.67 -16.31 -5.99
CA MET A 121 14.52 -16.95 -5.34
C MET A 121 14.54 -18.49 -5.43
N ARG A 122 15.50 -19.12 -6.13
CA ARG A 122 15.74 -20.58 -6.06
C ARG A 122 16.63 -20.97 -4.89
N ASP A 123 17.39 -20.03 -4.33
CA ASP A 123 18.24 -20.25 -3.16
C ASP A 123 17.41 -20.14 -1.87
N LYS A 124 17.50 -21.17 -1.01
CA LYS A 124 16.70 -21.24 0.21
C LYS A 124 17.06 -20.14 1.22
N SER A 125 18.34 -19.78 1.34
CA SER A 125 18.74 -18.70 2.24
C SER A 125 18.18 -17.36 1.78
N PHE A 126 18.11 -17.14 0.47
CA PHE A 126 17.48 -15.94 -0.08
C PHE A 126 15.96 -15.95 0.15
N GLN A 127 15.29 -17.08 -0.04
CA GLN A 127 13.86 -17.23 0.26
C GLN A 127 13.54 -16.92 1.73
N ASP A 128 14.35 -17.41 2.67
CA ASP A 128 14.13 -17.19 4.10
C ASP A 128 14.29 -15.69 4.46
N GLN A 129 15.31 -15.02 3.90
CA GLN A 129 15.49 -13.57 4.05
C GLN A 129 14.34 -12.77 3.43
N PHE A 130 13.91 -13.17 2.24
CA PHE A 130 12.78 -12.55 1.55
C PHE A 130 11.50 -12.68 2.39
N GLN A 131 11.19 -13.86 2.91
CA GLN A 131 10.03 -14.08 3.77
C GLN A 131 10.07 -13.23 5.06
N SER A 132 11.27 -13.05 5.63
CA SER A 132 11.44 -12.13 6.77
C SER A 132 11.12 -10.68 6.41
N LYS A 133 11.53 -10.21 5.23
CA LYS A 133 11.18 -8.87 4.73
C LYS A 133 9.67 -8.72 4.46
N VAL A 134 9.03 -9.77 3.92
CA VAL A 134 7.56 -9.79 3.71
C VAL A 134 6.83 -9.65 5.05
N LYS A 135 7.23 -10.43 6.05
CA LYS A 135 6.65 -10.33 7.40
C LYS A 135 6.86 -8.94 8.02
N ALA A 136 8.04 -8.36 7.85
CA ALA A 136 8.31 -7.01 8.33
C ALA A 136 7.42 -5.96 7.63
N SER A 137 7.18 -6.11 6.33
CA SER A 137 6.27 -5.23 5.58
C SER A 137 4.83 -5.34 6.04
N TYR A 138 4.35 -6.56 6.28
CA TYR A 138 3.03 -6.81 6.84
C TYR A 138 2.84 -6.12 8.21
N LEU A 139 3.81 -6.29 9.12
CA LEU A 139 3.77 -5.62 10.43
C LEU A 139 3.84 -4.10 10.31
N TRP A 140 4.54 -3.59 9.30
CA TRP A 140 4.56 -2.16 9.03
C TRP A 140 3.19 -1.66 8.55
N TYR A 141 2.48 -2.40 7.69
CA TYR A 141 1.11 -2.05 7.29
C TYR A 141 0.18 -1.96 8.50
N ASP A 142 0.16 -2.98 9.36
CA ASP A 142 -0.64 -3.00 10.60
C ASP A 142 -0.28 -1.83 11.54
N ALA A 143 1.00 -1.47 11.63
CA ALA A 143 1.41 -0.29 12.39
C ALA A 143 0.92 1.04 11.77
N GLN A 144 0.97 1.18 10.44
CA GLN A 144 0.50 2.37 9.73
C GLN A 144 -1.02 2.50 9.77
N ALA A 145 -1.75 1.40 9.56
CA ALA A 145 -3.21 1.36 9.67
C ALA A 145 -3.67 1.85 11.05
N ARG A 146 -3.06 1.34 12.13
CA ARG A 146 -3.34 1.83 13.49
C ARG A 146 -2.98 3.30 13.70
N GLN A 147 -1.91 3.81 13.09
CA GLN A 147 -1.57 5.23 13.19
C GLN A 147 -2.63 6.08 12.49
N TYR A 148 -3.02 5.70 11.28
CA TYR A 148 -4.05 6.37 10.50
C TYR A 148 -5.39 6.43 11.25
N ASP A 149 -5.87 5.31 11.80
CA ASP A 149 -7.11 5.26 12.59
C ASP A 149 -7.07 6.17 13.83
N ASN A 150 -5.91 6.23 14.50
CA ASN A 150 -5.75 7.08 15.67
C ASN A 150 -5.76 8.57 15.30
N ASP A 151 -5.12 8.95 14.19
CA ASP A 151 -5.06 10.33 13.72
C ASP A 151 -6.42 10.83 13.23
N ASP A 152 -7.18 9.98 12.52
CA ASP A 152 -8.56 10.27 12.08
C ASP A 152 -9.49 10.47 13.28
N HIS A 153 -9.45 9.55 14.25
CA HIS A 153 -10.20 9.68 15.51
C HIS A 153 -9.79 10.89 16.36
N ASN A 154 -8.56 11.39 16.23
CA ASN A 154 -8.12 12.59 16.93
C ASN A 154 -8.64 13.87 16.25
N GLN A 155 -8.73 13.88 14.91
CA GLN A 155 -9.35 14.99 14.17
C GLN A 155 -10.84 15.12 14.50
N ASP A 156 -11.57 14.02 14.58
CA ASP A 156 -12.99 14.04 14.99
C ASP A 156 -13.19 14.53 16.43
N LYS A 157 -12.27 14.20 17.35
CA LYS A 157 -12.30 14.69 18.74
C LYS A 157 -11.93 16.17 18.88
N LEU A 158 -11.01 16.67 18.04
CA LEU A 158 -10.63 18.09 18.01
C LEU A 158 -11.71 18.95 17.35
N ASN A 159 -12.48 18.39 16.41
CA ASN A 159 -13.63 19.06 15.79
C ASN A 159 -14.91 18.96 16.64
N ALA A 160 -14.92 18.10 17.65
CA ALA A 160 -16.01 17.96 18.62
C ALA A 160 -15.70 18.69 19.94
N GLU A 161 -15.70 20.04 19.92
CA GLU A 161 -15.76 20.84 21.16
C GLU A 161 -17.21 21.32 21.47
N PRO A 162 -17.53 21.55 22.76
CA PRO A 162 -18.83 21.20 23.34
C PRO A 162 -19.91 22.27 23.16
N GLU A 163 -21.10 21.87 22.72
CA GLU A 163 -22.32 22.62 23.01
C GLU A 163 -22.60 22.59 24.51
N GLN A 164 -22.04 23.53 25.29
CA GLN A 164 -22.56 23.83 26.62
C GLN A 164 -22.83 25.33 26.84
N ASN A 165 -24.14 25.56 26.99
CA ASN A 165 -24.78 26.53 27.88
C ASN A 165 -24.60 28.02 27.59
N ASN A 166 -25.53 28.54 26.79
CA ASN A 166 -26.02 29.90 26.98
C ASN A 166 -27.53 29.92 27.22
N LYS A 167 -27.96 29.48 28.40
CA LYS A 167 -29.27 29.79 28.98
C LYS A 167 -29.14 30.04 30.48
N LYS A 168 -28.85 31.28 30.87
CA LYS A 168 -29.46 31.95 32.03
C LYS A 168 -28.95 33.39 32.16
N THR A 169 -29.79 34.33 31.71
CA THR A 169 -29.97 35.58 32.46
C THR A 169 -31.43 35.99 32.31
N LYS A 170 -32.28 35.46 33.20
CA LYS A 170 -33.55 36.09 33.52
C LYS A 170 -33.24 36.98 34.72
N VAL A 171 -33.10 38.28 34.46
CA VAL A 171 -33.02 39.29 35.52
C VAL A 171 -34.47 39.63 35.86
N ASP A 172 -34.97 39.04 36.94
CA ASP A 172 -36.14 39.49 37.69
C ASP A 172 -35.62 39.82 39.10
N GLU A 173 -35.76 41.07 39.52
CA GLU A 173 -35.87 41.63 40.89
C GLU A 173 -35.60 43.14 40.77
N MET A 174 -36.66 43.94 40.63
CA MET A 174 -37.41 44.67 41.69
C MET A 174 -36.83 46.05 41.98
#